data_AF-A0A524L7K6-F1
#
_entry.id   AF-A0A524L7K6-F1
#
_cell.length_a   1.000
_cell.length_b   1.000
_cell.length_c   1.000
_cell.angle_alpha   90.00
_cell.angle_beta   90.00
_cell.angle_gamma   90.00
#
_symmetry.space_group_name_H-M   'P 1'
#
loop_
_entity.id
_entity.type
_entity.pdbx_description
1 polymer ?
#
loop_
_entity_poly.entity_id
_entity_poly.type
_entity_poly.pdbx_seq_one_letter_code
_entity_poly.pdbx_strand_id
1 'polypeptide(L)'
;MYQRLYEVIDTITVVAGSHTRVGPLINVPAGKKAVILSIGTNEAVAPGAGNDTFITINRDSDLSYVKLDTDAMPGLNHNVECYIPGIDTVEVILESVTGIVAMPVRYTYSISDITILEKIRWGLPLSTTEASIAQELDLYGIAAAGLM
;
A
#
# COMPACT_ATOMS: atom_id res chain seq x y z
N MET A 1 -6.02 9.92 12.48
CA MET A 1 -7.28 9.14 12.56
C MET A 1 -7.76 8.87 11.14
N TYR A 2 -8.04 7.62 10.78
CA TYR A 2 -8.49 7.28 9.42
C TYR A 2 -9.93 7.77 9.20
N GLN A 3 -10.15 8.55 8.14
CA GLN A 3 -11.47 9.14 7.87
C GLN A 3 -12.46 8.10 7.33
N ARG A 4 -11.96 7.10 6.60
CA ARG A 4 -12.76 6.01 6.04
C ARG A 4 -11.87 4.82 5.67
N LEU A 5 -12.37 3.62 5.94
CA LEU A 5 -11.78 2.36 5.50
C LEU A 5 -12.51 1.87 4.25
N TYR A 6 -11.74 1.39 3.29
CA TYR A 6 -12.19 0.78 2.07
C TYR A 6 -11.63 -0.63 1.99
N GLU A 7 -12.46 -1.56 1.55
CA GLU A 7 -12.08 -2.95 1.29
C GLU A 7 -12.33 -3.25 -0.17
N VAL A 8 -11.35 -3.86 -0.81
CA VAL A 8 -11.42 -4.33 -2.20
C VAL A 8 -11.19 -5.83 -2.17
N ILE A 9 -12.12 -6.57 -2.77
CA ILE A 9 -12.03 -8.02 -2.95
C ILE A 9 -12.37 -8.27 -4.41
N ASP A 10 -11.43 -8.82 -5.17
CA ASP A 10 -11.65 -9.14 -6.57
C ASP A 10 -10.92 -10.41 -6.96
N THR A 11 -11.44 -11.12 -7.97
CA THR A 11 -10.76 -12.27 -8.58
C THR A 11 -10.22 -11.83 -9.92
N ILE A 12 -8.90 -11.66 -9.99
CA ILE A 12 -8.21 -11.15 -11.17
C ILE A 12 -7.55 -12.30 -11.90
N THR A 13 -7.72 -12.33 -13.22
CA THR A 13 -6.99 -13.24 -14.10
C THR A 13 -5.82 -12.50 -14.73
N VAL A 14 -4.62 -13.03 -14.57
CA VAL A 14 -3.38 -12.53 -15.18
C VAL A 14 -2.79 -13.62 -16.07
N VAL A 15 -2.24 -13.21 -17.22
CA VAL A 15 -1.57 -14.12 -18.15
C VAL A 15 -0.06 -14.13 -17.93
N ALA A 16 0.61 -15.16 -18.44
CA ALA A 16 2.04 -15.35 -18.29
C ALA A 16 2.86 -14.15 -18.79
N GLY A 17 3.85 -13.73 -18.01
CA GLY A 17 4.72 -12.60 -18.33
C GLY A 17 4.01 -11.24 -18.30
N SER A 18 2.90 -11.14 -17.57
CA SER A 18 2.08 -9.92 -17.52
C SER A 18 1.64 -9.58 -16.09
N HIS A 19 0.99 -8.44 -15.97
CA HIS A 19 0.37 -7.94 -14.74
C HIS A 19 -1.04 -7.46 -15.00
N THR A 20 -1.88 -7.47 -13.98
CA THR A 20 -3.23 -6.89 -14.04
C THR A 20 -3.54 -6.19 -12.73
N ARG A 21 -4.14 -5.00 -12.82
CA ARG A 21 -4.50 -4.21 -11.64
C ARG A 21 -5.61 -4.89 -10.84
N VAL A 22 -5.45 -4.88 -9.52
CA VAL A 22 -6.45 -5.33 -8.56
C VAL A 22 -7.24 -4.13 -8.08
N GLY A 23 -8.48 -3.99 -8.56
CA GLY A 23 -9.34 -2.86 -8.23
C GLY A 23 -8.90 -1.53 -8.86
N PRO A 24 -9.29 -0.38 -8.28
CA PRO A 24 -9.02 0.93 -8.86
C PRO A 24 -7.57 1.38 -8.63
N LEU A 25 -7.07 2.27 -9.50
CA LEU A 25 -5.92 3.10 -9.17
C LEU A 25 -6.36 4.13 -8.14
N ILE A 26 -5.67 4.17 -7.00
CA ILE A 26 -5.98 5.09 -5.92
C ILE A 26 -5.24 6.40 -6.21
N ASN A 27 -5.97 7.39 -6.73
CA ASN A 27 -5.46 8.76 -6.85
C ASN A 27 -5.67 9.49 -5.52
N VAL A 28 -4.57 9.95 -4.92
CA VAL A 28 -4.58 10.58 -3.60
C VAL A 28 -4.84 12.08 -3.76
N PRO A 29 -5.87 12.65 -3.10
CA PRO A 29 -6.09 14.09 -3.14
C PRO A 29 -4.92 14.85 -2.50
N ALA A 30 -4.61 16.03 -3.04
CA ALA A 30 -3.56 16.88 -2.49
C ALA A 30 -3.76 17.15 -0.98
N GLY A 31 -2.67 17.01 -0.21
CA GLY A 31 -2.69 17.17 1.25
C GLY A 31 -3.17 15.94 2.03
N LYS A 32 -3.51 14.84 1.34
CA LYS A 32 -3.88 13.56 1.95
C LYS A 32 -2.85 12.48 1.65
N LYS A 33 -2.95 11.37 2.36
CA LYS A 33 -2.25 10.10 2.09
C LYS A 33 -3.28 8.99 1.92
N ALA A 34 -3.00 8.06 1.01
CA ALA A 34 -3.61 6.74 1.01
C ALA A 34 -2.68 5.75 1.72
N VAL A 35 -3.23 4.81 2.47
CA VAL A 35 -2.44 3.80 3.18
C VAL A 35 -3.05 2.42 2.93
N ILE A 36 -2.27 1.50 2.34
CA ILE A 36 -2.63 0.07 2.36
C ILE A 36 -2.35 -0.45 3.76
N LEU A 37 -3.38 -1.03 4.37
CA LEU A 37 -3.38 -1.48 5.77
C LEU A 37 -3.31 -3.00 5.89
N SER A 38 -3.83 -3.70 4.88
CA SER A 38 -3.72 -5.14 4.82
C SER A 38 -3.85 -5.66 3.42
N ILE A 39 -3.28 -6.84 3.19
CA ILE A 39 -3.37 -7.56 1.93
C ILE A 39 -3.47 -9.06 2.19
N GLY A 40 -4.23 -9.74 1.35
CA GLY A 40 -4.49 -11.17 1.49
C GLY A 40 -4.82 -11.78 0.15
N THR A 41 -4.47 -13.06 0.00
CA THR A 41 -4.82 -13.85 -1.17
C THR A 41 -4.87 -15.32 -0.79
N ASN A 42 -5.32 -16.17 -1.71
CA ASN A 42 -5.46 -17.60 -1.46
C ASN A 42 -4.29 -18.37 -2.08
N GLU A 43 -3.34 -18.79 -1.25
CA GLU A 43 -2.21 -19.67 -1.60
C GLU A 43 -2.66 -20.93 -2.34
N ALA A 44 -3.82 -21.49 -2.02
CA ALA A 44 -4.32 -22.73 -2.66
C ALA A 44 -4.64 -22.56 -4.15
N VAL A 45 -4.71 -21.32 -4.64
CA VAL A 45 -4.95 -20.97 -6.06
C VAL A 45 -3.69 -20.39 -6.71
N ALA A 46 -2.63 -20.17 -5.94
CA ALA A 46 -1.32 -19.82 -6.49
C ALA A 46 -0.77 -21.03 -7.27
N PRO A 47 0.00 -20.79 -8.36
CA PRO A 47 0.68 -21.88 -9.05
C PRO A 47 1.62 -22.60 -8.10
N GLY A 48 1.68 -23.93 -8.19
CA GLY A 48 2.45 -24.78 -7.25
C GLY A 48 3.98 -24.64 -7.31
N ALA A 49 4.50 -23.61 -8.00
CA ALA A 49 5.90 -23.24 -7.99
C ALA A 49 6.02 -21.85 -7.34
N GLY A 50 6.74 -21.77 -6.22
CA GLY A 50 7.08 -20.48 -5.59
C GLY A 50 7.88 -19.58 -6.54
N ASN A 51 7.86 -18.27 -6.28
CA ASN A 51 8.43 -17.20 -7.10
C ASN A 51 7.80 -17.03 -8.50
N ASP A 52 6.54 -17.42 -8.67
CA ASP A 52 5.87 -17.33 -9.97
C ASP A 52 4.83 -16.21 -10.03
N THR A 53 3.93 -16.16 -9.04
CA THR A 53 2.87 -15.15 -8.96
C THR A 53 3.09 -14.24 -7.76
N PHE A 54 2.99 -12.94 -8.00
CA PHE A 54 3.26 -11.92 -7.00
C PHE A 54 2.13 -10.92 -6.90
N ILE A 55 1.86 -10.45 -5.68
CA ILE A 55 1.13 -9.21 -5.49
C ILE A 55 2.15 -8.09 -5.31
N THR A 56 2.11 -7.15 -6.23
CA THR A 56 3.01 -6.02 -6.27
C THR A 56 2.24 -4.74 -5.95
N ILE A 57 2.83 -3.89 -5.12
CA ILE A 57 2.26 -2.58 -4.77
C ILE A 57 3.20 -1.52 -5.34
N ASN A 58 2.67 -0.72 -6.25
CA ASN A 58 3.33 0.49 -6.73
C ASN A 58 2.85 1.66 -5.89
N ARG A 59 3.76 2.58 -5.59
CA ARG A 59 3.47 3.77 -4.82
C ARG A 59 4.17 4.97 -5.42
N ASP A 60 3.40 6.01 -5.72
CA ASP A 60 3.89 7.26 -6.27
C ASP A 60 4.74 6.97 -7.53
N SER A 61 6.00 7.40 -7.55
CA SER A 61 6.95 7.07 -8.63
C SER A 61 7.74 5.76 -8.42
N ASP A 62 7.52 5.07 -7.30
CA ASP A 62 8.25 3.87 -6.89
C ASP A 62 7.50 2.61 -7.33
N LEU A 63 8.03 1.98 -8.39
CA LEU A 63 7.49 0.75 -8.95
C LEU A 63 8.02 -0.46 -8.19
N SER A 64 7.15 -1.42 -7.93
CA SER A 64 7.48 -2.60 -7.12
C SER A 64 7.99 -2.27 -5.71
N TYR A 65 7.44 -1.23 -5.09
CA TYR A 65 7.76 -0.83 -3.72
C TYR A 65 7.64 -1.99 -2.73
N VAL A 66 6.58 -2.79 -2.89
CA VAL A 66 6.40 -4.07 -2.20
C VAL A 66 6.07 -5.13 -3.23
N LYS A 67 6.69 -6.31 -3.10
CA LYS A 67 6.44 -7.48 -3.92
C LYS A 67 6.32 -8.71 -3.03
N LEU A 68 5.11 -9.27 -2.97
CA LEU A 68 4.78 -10.39 -2.10
C LEU A 68 4.57 -11.65 -2.94
N ASP A 69 5.29 -12.72 -2.60
CA ASP A 69 5.05 -14.03 -3.21
C ASP A 69 3.73 -14.60 -2.69
N THR A 70 2.87 -14.99 -3.62
CA THR A 70 1.52 -15.46 -3.32
C THR A 70 1.48 -16.88 -2.75
N ASP A 71 2.54 -17.67 -2.99
CA ASP A 71 2.72 -19.00 -2.37
C ASP A 71 3.03 -18.89 -0.87
N ALA A 72 3.57 -17.75 -0.42
CA ALA A 72 3.95 -17.50 0.98
C ALA A 72 2.87 -16.76 1.79
N MET A 73 1.70 -16.50 1.21
CA MET A 73 0.64 -15.70 1.82
C MET A 73 -0.34 -16.58 2.62
N PRO A 74 -0.74 -16.22 3.85
CA PRO A 74 -1.45 -17.09 4.80
C PRO A 74 -2.92 -17.43 4.45
N GLY A 75 -3.32 -17.36 3.18
CA GLY A 75 -4.69 -17.61 2.71
C GLY A 75 -5.65 -16.42 2.93
N LEU A 76 -6.80 -16.43 2.25
CA LEU A 76 -7.78 -15.32 2.29
C LEU A 76 -8.39 -15.06 3.67
N ASN A 77 -8.37 -16.04 4.58
CA ASN A 77 -8.90 -15.88 5.94
C ASN A 77 -7.94 -15.10 6.85
N HIS A 78 -6.70 -14.88 6.39
CA HIS A 78 -5.69 -14.14 7.11
C HIS A 78 -5.25 -12.93 6.30
N ASN A 79 -5.12 -11.80 7.00
CA ASN A 79 -4.61 -10.58 6.41
C ASN A 79 -3.16 -10.42 6.82
N VAL A 80 -2.28 -10.16 5.85
CA VAL A 80 -0.95 -9.62 6.13
C VAL A 80 -1.13 -8.14 6.40
N GLU A 81 -0.95 -7.76 7.67
CA GLU A 81 -0.99 -6.36 8.08
C GLU A 81 0.23 -5.63 7.52
N CYS A 82 -0.01 -4.46 6.95
CA CYS A 82 1.05 -3.62 6.41
C CYS A 82 0.72 -2.13 6.61
N TYR A 83 1.72 -1.28 6.46
CA TYR A 83 1.54 0.16 6.46
C TYR A 83 2.30 0.73 5.28
N ILE A 84 1.61 0.85 4.15
CA ILE A 84 2.20 1.35 2.89
C ILE A 84 1.52 2.67 2.53
N PRO A 85 2.08 3.80 2.98
CA PRO A 85 1.52 5.13 2.71
C PRO A 85 2.01 5.67 1.38
N GLY A 86 1.11 6.20 0.54
CA GLY A 86 1.41 6.98 -0.68
C GLY A 86 0.68 8.32 -0.70
N ILE A 87 1.24 9.30 -1.42
CA ILE A 87 0.77 10.71 -1.39
C ILE A 87 0.27 11.22 -2.74
N ASP A 88 0.53 10.50 -3.82
CA ASP A 88 0.09 10.82 -5.17
C ASP A 88 -0.74 9.67 -5.75
N THR A 89 -0.13 8.49 -5.87
CA THR A 89 -0.82 7.30 -6.40
C THR A 89 -0.46 6.05 -5.64
N VAL A 90 -1.43 5.15 -5.49
CA VAL A 90 -1.18 3.79 -5.00
C VAL A 90 -1.91 2.80 -5.89
N GLU A 91 -1.20 1.76 -6.29
CA GLU A 91 -1.72 0.72 -7.17
C GLU A 91 -1.35 -0.65 -6.61
N VAL A 92 -2.32 -1.55 -6.60
CA VAL A 92 -2.09 -2.97 -6.31
C VAL A 92 -2.24 -3.72 -7.63
N ILE A 93 -1.25 -4.52 -7.98
CA ILE A 93 -1.25 -5.35 -9.19
C ILE A 93 -0.95 -6.80 -8.83
N LEU A 94 -1.53 -7.71 -9.60
CA LEU A 94 -1.19 -9.12 -9.60
C LEU A 94 -0.30 -9.38 -10.82
N GLU A 95 0.86 -9.98 -10.61
CA GLU A 95 1.85 -10.30 -11.64
C GLU A 95 2.03 -11.80 -11.73
N SER A 96 2.19 -12.35 -12.93
CA SER A 96 2.55 -13.76 -13.12
C SER A 96 3.73 -13.88 -14.07
N VAL A 97 4.76 -14.61 -13.65
CA VAL A 97 5.93 -14.90 -14.48
C VAL A 97 5.60 -16.00 -15.49
N THR A 98 4.90 -17.04 -15.03
CA THR A 98 4.47 -18.20 -15.81
C THR A 98 2.98 -18.48 -15.62
N GLY A 99 2.39 -19.23 -16.55
CA GLY A 99 0.99 -19.65 -16.46
C GLY A 99 -0.07 -18.54 -16.59
N ILE A 100 -1.33 -18.97 -16.68
CA ILE A 100 -2.49 -18.09 -16.50
C ILE A 100 -3.03 -18.38 -15.11
N VAL A 101 -3.16 -17.34 -14.28
CA VAL A 101 -3.59 -17.49 -12.89
C VAL A 101 -4.81 -16.62 -12.66
N ALA A 102 -5.86 -17.23 -12.11
CA ALA A 102 -7.06 -16.53 -11.66
C ALA A 102 -7.10 -16.59 -10.14
N MET A 103 -6.80 -15.45 -9.50
CA MET A 103 -6.57 -15.42 -8.06
C MET A 103 -7.45 -14.38 -7.37
N PRO A 104 -8.10 -14.75 -6.24
CA PRO A 104 -8.79 -13.78 -5.41
C PRO A 104 -7.77 -12.98 -4.60
N VAL A 105 -7.80 -11.66 -4.73
CA VAL A 105 -6.97 -10.74 -3.97
C VAL A 105 -7.87 -9.83 -3.15
N ARG A 106 -7.53 -9.68 -1.88
CA ARG A 106 -8.18 -8.75 -0.96
C ARG A 106 -7.15 -7.76 -0.45
N TYR A 107 -7.51 -6.48 -0.41
CA TYR A 107 -6.76 -5.51 0.37
C TYR A 107 -7.68 -4.47 1.01
N THR A 108 -7.22 -3.91 2.11
CA THR A 108 -7.87 -2.78 2.77
C THR A 108 -6.99 -1.56 2.67
N TYR A 109 -7.59 -0.41 2.38
CA TYR A 109 -6.90 0.85 2.40
C TYR A 109 -7.73 1.94 3.07
N SER A 110 -7.04 3.01 3.46
CA SER A 110 -7.68 4.20 4.01
C SER A 110 -7.10 5.46 3.37
N ILE A 111 -7.90 6.53 3.36
CA ILE A 111 -7.43 7.87 3.01
C ILE A 111 -7.55 8.73 4.25
N SER A 112 -6.50 9.49 4.55
CA SER A 112 -6.45 10.36 5.72
C SER A 112 -5.58 11.58 5.45
N ASP A 113 -5.76 12.62 6.26
CA ASP A 113 -4.95 13.83 6.15
C ASP A 113 -3.50 13.52 6.58
N ILE A 114 -2.53 14.18 5.92
CA ILE A 114 -1.12 14.05 6.30
C ILE A 114 -0.88 14.90 7.54
N THR A 115 -0.37 14.28 8.60
CA THR A 115 -0.04 15.01 9.84
C THR A 115 1.25 15.83 9.68
N ILE A 116 1.43 16.87 10.50
CA ILE A 116 2.66 17.69 10.51
C ILE A 116 3.89 16.81 10.73
N LEU A 117 3.80 15.85 11.63
CA LEU A 117 4.90 14.95 11.96
C LEU A 117 5.27 14.02 10.79
N GLU A 118 4.28 13.55 10.03
CA GLU A 118 4.53 12.78 8.80
C GLU A 118 5.13 13.64 7.70
N LYS A 119 4.67 14.89 7.55
CA LYS A 119 5.30 15.83 6.61
C LYS A 119 6.77 16.03 6.95
N ILE A 120 7.11 16.23 8.23
CA ILE A 120 8.50 16.33 8.69
C ILE A 120 9.29 15.05 8.36
N ARG A 121 8.75 13.88 8.72
CA ARG A 121 9.41 12.59 8.49
C ARG A 121 9.66 12.30 7.00
N TRP A 122 8.75 12.71 6.13
CA TRP A 122 8.83 12.48 4.69
C TRP A 122 9.47 13.64 3.93
N GLY A 123 9.93 14.69 4.62
CA GLY A 123 10.55 15.87 4.00
C GLY A 123 9.58 16.68 3.14
N LEU A 124 8.28 16.63 3.42
CA LEU A 124 7.27 17.39 2.72
C LEU A 124 7.23 18.84 3.20
N PRO A 125 6.85 19.80 2.32
CA PRO A 125 6.77 21.20 2.70
C PRO A 125 5.69 21.44 3.77
N LEU A 126 6.06 22.23 4.76
CA LEU A 126 5.14 22.75 5.78
C LEU A 126 4.67 24.14 5.40
N SER A 127 3.41 24.44 5.68
CA SER A 127 2.94 25.82 5.69
C SER A 127 3.53 26.59 6.89
N THR A 128 3.50 27.92 6.83
CA THR A 128 4.00 28.79 7.92
C THR A 128 3.34 28.46 9.26
N THR A 129 2.03 28.18 9.24
CA THR A 129 1.28 27.78 10.45
C THR A 129 1.75 26.43 10.98
N GLU A 130 1.94 25.44 10.10
CA GLU A 130 2.42 24.11 10.51
C GLU A 130 3.84 24.15 11.06
N ALA A 131 4.71 25.00 10.50
CA ALA A 131 6.06 25.20 10.99
C ALA A 131 6.08 25.82 12.40
N SER A 132 5.20 26.81 12.66
CA SER A 132 5.05 27.39 14.00
C SER A 132 4.60 26.35 15.03
N ILE A 133 3.62 25.51 14.67
CA ILE A 133 3.13 24.42 15.54
C ILE A 133 4.23 23.39 15.77
N ALA A 134 4.99 23.02 14.73
CA ALA A 134 6.09 22.07 14.83
C ALA A 134 7.19 22.55 15.79
N GLN A 135 7.46 23.86 15.81
CA GLN A 135 8.43 24.46 16.71
C GLN A 135 7.92 24.55 18.15
N GLU A 136 6.66 24.95 18.35
CA GLU A 136 6.05 25.04 19.68
C GLU A 136 5.98 23.69 20.39
N LEU A 137 5.69 22.62 19.64
CA LEU A 137 5.55 21.26 20.15
C LEU A 137 6.83 20.41 20.03
N ASP A 138 7.95 20.99 19.62
CA ASP A 138 9.24 20.31 19.38
C ASP A 138 9.12 19.01 18.54
N LEU A 139 8.30 19.05 17.49
CA LEU A 139 8.00 17.87 16.67
C LEU A 139 9.21 17.40 15.85
N TYR A 140 10.19 18.28 15.61
CA TYR A 140 11.43 17.92 14.91
C TYR A 140 12.28 16.94 15.71
N GLY A 141 12.41 17.16 17.03
CA GLY A 141 13.13 16.24 17.92
C GLY A 141 12.43 14.88 17.98
N ILE A 142 11.10 14.88 18.08
CA ILE A 142 10.28 13.65 18.13
C ILE A 142 10.41 12.85 16.82
N ALA A 143 10.30 13.53 15.67
CA ALA A 143 10.45 12.90 14.36
C ALA A 143 11.85 12.30 14.17
N ALA A 144 12.91 12.98 14.63
CA ALA A 144 14.29 12.48 14.57
C ALA A 144 14.51 11.27 15.49
N ALA A 145 13.84 11.23 16.64
CA ALA A 145 13.90 10.10 17.58
C ALA A 145 13.11 8.86 17.09
N GLY A 146 12.31 8.99 16.03
CA GLY A 146 11.49 7.89 15.51
C GLY A 146 10.31 7.52 16.41
N LEU A 147 9.94 8.37 17.35
CA LEU A 147 8.82 8.15 18.26
C LEU A 147 7.50 8.49 17.54
N MET A 148 6.71 7.47 17.22
CA MET A 148 5.34 7.59 16.69
C MET A 148 4.44 6.50 17.24
#